data_AF-A0AA37GQI0-F1
#
_entry.id   AF-A0AA37GQI0-F1
#
_cell.length_a   1.000
_cell.length_b   1.000
_cell.length_c   1.000
_cell.angle_alpha   90.00
_cell.angle_beta   90.00
_cell.angle_gamma   90.00
#
_symmetry.space_group_name_H-M   'P 1'
#
loop_
_entity.id
_entity.type
_entity.pdbx_description
1 polymer ?
#
loop_
_entity_poly.entity_id
_entity_poly.type
_entity_poly.pdbx_seq_one_letter_code
_entity_poly.pdbx_strand_id
1 'polypeptide(L)'
;MQLGEQGVFWYSFIVSILKKAENQIRRRIAKALILSNAEAGYVHRVELLLSVVCLMDYTAQETVAETGLRELLRISVDNVRLTDSDGHLGARKAATCLEAVVDWMAKEGLEPQHLTDWGYDAKDLLCPQAEQSLKRVVDFLVSGGRSLSEDYGVTIFLTNKFHNSSLHSNDRELQRTLLQVLVANGVDINARDHLGRTMLWQDTAPRHSFLDCGARVDVLDNNGNTVLHHLVSQARYPGPHNLIKARITELFQHREGRAAVDALNSGGFTALHLAMGLDPLWDWMGFTGLLIGGGADVNLPIPQGVYRDEVGRLCAKWETEVGRFDILMRKLAEKRIETMRRVLEISPTVE
;
A
#
# COMPACT_ATOMS: atom_id res chain seq x y z
N MET A 1 9.54 28.56 -5.52
CA MET A 1 9.96 29.97 -5.41
C MET A 1 10.62 30.19 -4.04
N GLN A 2 11.96 30.19 -3.98
CA GLN A 2 12.69 30.66 -2.78
C GLN A 2 12.38 32.16 -2.61
N LEU A 3 12.10 32.59 -1.39
CA LEU A 3 11.78 33.99 -1.11
C LEU A 3 13.00 34.87 -1.33
N GLY A 4 12.79 36.01 -1.99
CA GLY A 4 13.63 37.19 -1.78
C GLY A 4 13.47 37.71 -0.35
N GLU A 5 14.55 38.26 0.20
CA GLU A 5 14.73 38.71 1.59
C GLU A 5 13.59 39.58 2.15
N GLN A 6 12.85 40.28 1.30
CA GLN A 6 11.75 41.18 1.68
C GLN A 6 10.58 40.47 2.37
N GLY A 7 10.20 39.25 1.97
CA GLY A 7 9.04 38.57 2.55
C GLY A 7 9.28 38.04 3.97
N VAL A 8 10.52 37.65 4.28
CA VAL A 8 10.94 37.21 5.62
C VAL A 8 10.99 38.39 6.59
N PHE A 9 11.45 39.55 6.11
CA PHE A 9 11.49 40.79 6.86
C PHE A 9 10.09 41.22 7.35
N TRP A 10 9.09 41.24 6.46
CA TRP A 10 7.72 41.64 6.82
C TRP A 10 7.09 40.71 7.85
N TYR A 11 7.27 39.39 7.73
CA TYR A 11 6.74 38.45 8.72
C TYR A 11 7.45 38.54 10.07
N SER A 12 8.76 38.81 10.08
CA SER A 12 9.50 39.08 11.31
C SER A 12 8.98 40.34 12.02
N PHE A 13 8.64 41.37 11.26
CA PHE A 13 8.00 42.58 11.79
C PHE A 13 6.60 42.31 12.35
N ILE A 14 5.76 41.56 11.61
CA ILE A 14 4.43 41.12 12.08
C ILE A 14 4.55 40.34 13.40
N VAL A 15 5.49 39.39 13.49
CA VAL A 15 5.77 38.63 14.72
C VAL A 15 6.15 39.54 15.88
N SER A 16 6.99 40.56 15.65
CA SER A 16 7.37 41.55 16.66
C SER A 16 6.18 42.36 17.18
N ILE A 17 5.25 42.73 16.29
CA ILE A 17 4.00 43.41 16.68
C ILE A 17 3.12 42.47 17.49
N LEU A 18 2.91 41.23 17.02
CA LEU A 18 2.06 40.25 17.70
C LEU A 18 2.57 39.89 19.10
N LYS A 19 3.89 39.84 19.30
CA LYS A 19 4.51 39.64 20.63
C LYS A 19 4.18 40.76 21.63
N LYS A 20 3.85 41.96 21.15
CA LYS A 20 3.49 43.13 21.98
C LYS A 20 1.98 43.36 22.06
N ALA A 21 1.18 42.61 21.30
CA ALA A 21 -0.27 42.75 21.28
C ALA A 21 -0.92 42.09 22.50
N GLU A 22 -2.14 42.54 22.82
CA GLU A 22 -2.97 41.91 23.85
C GLU A 22 -3.25 40.44 23.51
N ASN A 23 -3.28 39.57 24.54
CA ASN A 23 -3.35 38.11 24.36
C ASN A 23 -4.48 37.65 23.43
N GLN A 24 -5.68 38.22 23.57
CA GLN A 24 -6.83 37.81 22.77
C GLN A 24 -6.72 38.25 21.30
N ILE A 25 -6.18 39.45 21.06
CA ILE A 25 -5.93 39.97 19.70
C ILE A 25 -4.79 39.17 19.04
N ARG A 26 -3.70 38.93 19.77
CA ARG A 26 -2.57 38.11 19.33
C ARG A 26 -3.04 36.73 18.88
N ARG A 27 -3.78 36.03 19.76
CA ARG A 27 -4.30 34.68 19.50
C ARG A 27 -5.16 34.63 18.23
N ARG A 28 -6.14 35.52 18.09
CA ARG A 28 -7.05 35.52 16.93
C ARG A 28 -6.31 35.81 15.62
N ILE A 29 -5.47 36.85 15.60
CA ILE A 29 -4.74 37.23 14.38
C ILE A 29 -3.69 36.18 14.02
N ALA A 30 -2.93 35.67 14.99
CA ALA A 30 -1.91 34.67 14.74
C ALA A 30 -2.51 33.37 14.17
N LYS A 31 -3.60 32.85 14.76
CA LYS A 31 -4.29 31.66 14.24
C LYS A 31 -4.75 31.83 12.80
N ALA A 32 -5.38 32.97 12.48
CA ALA A 32 -5.86 33.25 11.14
C ALA A 32 -4.71 33.34 10.12
N LEU A 33 -3.61 34.00 10.49
CA LEU A 33 -2.41 34.08 9.65
C LEU A 33 -1.75 32.71 9.47
N ILE A 34 -1.65 31.91 10.53
CA ILE A 34 -1.09 30.54 10.46
C ILE A 34 -1.90 29.70 9.48
N LEU A 35 -3.23 29.72 9.60
CA LEU A 35 -4.12 28.97 8.73
C LEU A 35 -3.95 29.36 7.26
N SER A 36 -4.03 30.65 6.96
CA SER A 36 -3.90 31.17 5.59
C SER A 36 -2.52 30.88 4.99
N ASN A 37 -1.45 30.95 5.78
CA ASN A 37 -0.11 30.60 5.31
C ASN A 37 0.07 29.09 5.16
N ALA A 38 -0.58 28.28 6.00
CA ALA A 38 -0.61 26.84 5.86
C ALA A 38 -1.31 26.47 4.55
N GLU A 39 -2.52 26.98 4.28
CA GLU A 39 -3.26 26.79 3.01
C GLU A 39 -2.45 27.14 1.77
N ALA A 40 -1.63 28.19 1.84
CA ALA A 40 -0.77 28.61 0.75
C ALA A 40 0.62 27.90 0.72
N GLY A 41 0.86 26.96 1.63
CA GLY A 41 2.11 26.18 1.70
C GLY A 41 3.35 26.99 2.10
N TYR A 42 3.21 28.12 2.80
CA TYR A 42 4.33 28.98 3.21
C TYR A 42 4.95 28.55 4.55
N VAL A 43 5.68 27.43 4.52
CA VAL A 43 6.28 26.78 5.69
C VAL A 43 7.03 27.73 6.63
N HIS A 44 7.99 28.50 6.11
CA HIS A 44 8.79 29.40 6.96
C HIS A 44 7.96 30.50 7.65
N ARG A 45 6.87 30.95 7.02
CA ARG A 45 5.94 31.91 7.63
C ARG A 45 5.14 31.26 8.75
N VAL A 46 4.73 30.00 8.54
CA VAL A 46 4.06 29.19 9.57
C VAL A 46 4.99 29.00 10.77
N GLU A 47 6.25 28.63 10.58
CA GLU A 47 7.25 28.49 11.67
C GLU A 47 7.40 29.77 12.50
N LEU A 48 7.55 30.93 11.84
CA LEU A 48 7.68 32.22 12.50
C LEU A 48 6.43 32.57 13.31
N LEU A 49 5.23 32.32 12.76
CA LEU A 49 3.97 32.61 13.43
C LEU A 49 3.67 31.61 14.57
N LEU A 50 4.08 30.35 14.45
CA LEU A 50 3.96 29.37 15.53
C LEU A 50 4.75 29.79 16.77
N SER A 51 5.80 30.61 16.62
CA SER A 51 6.56 31.16 17.76
C SER A 51 5.80 32.20 18.61
N VAL A 52 4.63 32.66 18.18
CA VAL A 52 3.81 33.65 18.92
C VAL A 52 2.53 33.07 19.53
N VAL A 53 2.31 31.76 19.37
CA VAL A 53 1.18 31.03 19.94
C VAL A 53 1.68 29.88 20.81
N CYS A 54 0.91 29.51 21.83
CA CYS A 54 1.16 28.33 22.66
C CYS A 54 0.00 27.33 22.60
N LEU A 55 0.19 26.14 23.16
CA LEU A 55 -0.86 25.12 23.13
C LEU A 55 -2.18 25.60 23.77
N MET A 56 -2.12 26.42 24.83
CA MET A 56 -3.30 26.98 25.51
C MET A 56 -4.14 27.87 24.59
N ASP A 57 -3.50 28.48 23.58
CA ASP A 57 -4.20 29.22 22.54
C ASP A 57 -5.07 28.30 21.67
N TYR A 58 -4.88 26.98 21.68
CA TYR A 58 -5.71 26.03 20.91
C TYR A 58 -6.69 25.23 21.77
N THR A 59 -6.52 25.21 23.10
CA THR A 59 -7.38 24.44 24.03
C THR A 59 -8.49 25.26 24.69
N ALA A 60 -8.36 26.59 24.76
CA ALA A 60 -9.42 27.42 25.33
C ALA A 60 -10.70 27.33 24.48
N GLN A 61 -11.74 26.69 25.04
CA GLN A 61 -13.10 26.64 24.52
C GLN A 61 -13.57 28.05 24.20
N GLU A 62 -13.89 28.36 22.94
CA GLU A 62 -14.81 29.46 22.61
C GLU A 62 -15.23 29.45 21.13
N THR A 63 -16.52 29.19 20.91
CA THR A 63 -17.32 29.37 19.67
C THR A 63 -17.05 28.47 18.45
N VAL A 64 -18.14 28.19 17.72
CA VAL A 64 -18.27 27.30 16.54
C VAL A 64 -17.44 27.75 15.33
N ALA A 65 -16.85 28.95 15.37
CA ALA A 65 -16.17 29.58 14.23
C ALA A 65 -14.65 29.79 14.41
N GLU A 66 -14.06 29.40 15.55
CA GLU A 66 -12.59 29.45 15.69
C GLU A 66 -11.95 28.18 15.14
N THR A 67 -11.03 28.35 14.20
CA THR A 67 -10.20 27.28 13.66
C THR A 67 -9.35 26.66 14.77
N GLY A 68 -9.69 25.44 15.16
CA GLY A 68 -8.95 24.67 16.17
C GLY A 68 -7.68 24.03 15.59
N LEU A 69 -6.84 23.47 16.46
CA LEU A 69 -5.61 22.76 16.04
C LEU A 69 -5.92 21.64 15.03
N ARG A 70 -7.09 21.01 15.15
CA ARG A 70 -7.58 19.99 14.20
C ARG A 70 -7.66 20.52 12.77
N GLU A 71 -8.13 21.74 12.59
CA GLU A 71 -8.26 22.34 11.25
C GLU A 71 -6.88 22.69 10.68
N LEU A 72 -5.98 23.20 11.52
CA LEU A 72 -4.59 23.42 11.12
C LEU A 72 -3.89 22.11 10.72
N LEU A 73 -4.09 21.03 11.48
CA LEU A 73 -3.56 19.71 11.15
C LEU A 73 -4.15 19.18 9.84
N ARG A 74 -5.48 19.29 9.66
CA ARG A 74 -6.17 18.89 8.42
C ARG A 74 -5.60 19.61 7.20
N ILE A 75 -5.53 20.94 7.25
CA ILE A 75 -4.96 21.76 6.17
C ILE A 75 -3.49 21.41 5.94
N SER A 76 -2.71 21.20 7.00
CA SER A 76 -1.30 20.86 6.88
C SER A 76 -1.09 19.51 6.19
N VAL A 77 -1.92 18.51 6.49
CA VAL A 77 -1.95 17.21 5.81
C VAL A 77 -2.42 17.36 4.37
N ASP A 78 -3.46 18.14 4.10
CA ASP A 78 -3.96 18.38 2.74
C ASP A 78 -2.91 19.08 1.86
N ASN A 79 -2.11 19.98 2.43
CA ASN A 79 -0.99 20.62 1.73
C ASN A 79 0.11 19.65 1.29
N VAL A 80 0.34 18.58 2.06
CA VAL A 80 1.26 17.51 1.63
C VAL A 80 0.70 16.80 0.40
N ARG A 81 -0.63 16.67 0.33
CA ARG A 81 -1.35 15.91 -0.70
C ARG A 81 -1.59 16.72 -1.98
N LEU A 82 -1.73 18.04 -1.91
CA LEU A 82 -2.03 18.91 -3.04
C LEU A 82 -0.85 19.01 -4.02
N THR A 83 -1.13 18.83 -5.31
CA THR A 83 -0.19 19.08 -6.40
C THR A 83 -0.20 20.58 -6.70
N ASP A 84 0.98 21.20 -6.88
CA ASP A 84 1.03 22.57 -7.41
C ASP A 84 0.23 22.65 -8.72
N SER A 85 -0.45 23.78 -8.93
CA SER A 85 -1.33 24.04 -10.08
C SER A 85 -0.68 23.86 -11.46
N ASP A 86 0.65 23.77 -11.52
CA ASP A 86 1.42 23.80 -12.75
C ASP A 86 1.86 22.43 -13.28
N GLY A 87 1.47 21.32 -12.63
CA GLY A 87 1.83 19.97 -13.10
C GLY A 87 3.34 19.68 -13.14
N HIS A 88 4.19 20.62 -12.70
CA HIS A 88 5.62 20.47 -12.56
C HIS A 88 5.95 19.74 -11.26
N LEU A 89 6.10 18.43 -11.40
CA LEU A 89 6.42 17.45 -10.36
C LEU A 89 7.88 17.56 -9.86
N GLY A 90 8.33 18.76 -9.46
CA GLY A 90 9.76 19.02 -9.30
C GLY A 90 10.14 20.16 -8.35
N ALA A 91 9.50 20.23 -7.19
CA ALA A 91 10.08 20.64 -5.90
C ALA A 91 8.96 20.76 -4.84
N ARG A 92 8.23 19.66 -4.56
CA ARG A 92 7.46 19.59 -3.31
C ARG A 92 8.47 19.75 -2.18
N LYS A 93 8.33 20.86 -1.43
CA LYS A 93 9.35 21.46 -0.55
C LYS A 93 9.91 20.43 0.44
N ALA A 94 11.22 20.50 0.68
CA ALA A 94 11.93 19.65 1.66
C ALA A 94 11.41 19.80 3.11
N ALA A 95 10.62 20.84 3.38
CA ALA A 95 9.89 21.04 4.61
C ALA A 95 8.41 21.21 4.27
N THR A 96 7.50 20.60 5.03
CA THR A 96 6.05 20.75 4.88
C THR A 96 5.48 21.59 6.02
N CYS A 97 4.31 22.22 5.83
CA CYS A 97 3.62 22.88 6.95
C CYS A 97 3.32 21.89 8.07
N LEU A 98 3.09 20.62 7.73
CA LEU A 98 2.88 19.53 8.68
C LEU A 98 4.08 19.31 9.58
N GLU A 99 5.30 19.27 9.03
CA GLU A 99 6.54 19.19 9.81
C GLU A 99 6.66 20.34 10.82
N ALA A 100 6.48 21.58 10.37
CA ALA A 100 6.56 22.74 11.26
C ALA A 100 5.53 22.69 12.41
N VAL A 101 4.31 22.24 12.12
CA VAL A 101 3.26 22.09 13.13
C VAL A 101 3.59 20.94 14.10
N VAL A 102 4.09 19.81 13.61
CA VAL A 102 4.49 18.67 14.45
C VAL A 102 5.64 19.01 15.38
N ASP A 103 6.67 19.69 14.87
CA ASP A 103 7.80 20.13 15.71
C ASP A 103 7.36 21.13 16.77
N TRP A 104 6.45 22.05 16.41
CA TRP A 104 5.86 22.97 17.38
C TRP A 104 5.06 22.23 18.45
N MET A 105 4.22 21.27 18.06
CA MET A 105 3.46 20.44 19.02
C MET A 105 4.40 19.68 19.97
N ALA A 106 5.46 19.06 19.45
CA ALA A 106 6.46 18.36 20.24
C ALA A 106 7.19 19.30 21.21
N LYS A 107 7.56 20.51 20.75
CA LYS A 107 8.22 21.53 21.56
C LYS A 107 7.34 22.06 22.69
N GLU A 108 6.04 22.19 22.45
CA GLU A 108 5.06 22.58 23.46
C GLU A 108 4.73 21.44 24.45
N GLY A 109 5.29 20.24 24.26
CA GLY A 109 5.05 19.07 25.11
C GLY A 109 3.69 18.42 24.89
N LEU A 110 3.08 18.62 23.72
CA LEU A 110 1.83 17.95 23.38
C LEU A 110 2.08 16.47 23.08
N GLU A 111 1.62 15.59 23.95
CA GLU A 111 1.62 14.15 23.67
C GLU A 111 0.55 13.81 22.62
N PRO A 112 0.85 12.99 21.59
CA PRO A 112 -0.14 12.65 20.56
C PRO A 112 -1.40 11.93 21.05
N GLN A 113 -1.44 11.36 22.26
CA GLN A 113 -2.69 10.85 22.84
C GLN A 113 -3.75 11.95 23.03
N HIS A 114 -3.33 13.19 23.29
CA HIS A 114 -4.27 14.31 23.36
C HIS A 114 -4.98 14.55 22.03
N LEU A 115 -4.33 14.23 20.89
CA LEU A 115 -4.98 14.31 19.58
C LEU A 115 -6.14 13.30 19.49
N THR A 116 -5.93 12.08 19.98
CA THR A 116 -6.97 11.05 20.03
C THR A 116 -8.07 11.37 21.03
N ASP A 117 -7.75 11.99 22.17
CA ASP A 117 -8.75 12.49 23.13
C ASP A 117 -9.60 13.62 22.55
N TRP A 118 -9.00 14.39 21.64
CA TRP A 118 -9.70 15.33 20.78
C TRP A 118 -10.37 14.64 19.58
N GLY A 119 -10.45 13.32 19.47
CA GLY A 119 -11.08 12.64 18.33
C GLY A 119 -10.45 12.98 16.97
N TYR A 120 -9.18 13.40 16.95
CA TYR A 120 -8.39 13.49 15.72
C TYR A 120 -7.72 12.13 15.49
N ASP A 121 -7.86 11.56 14.29
CA ASP A 121 -7.22 10.29 13.95
C ASP A 121 -5.73 10.54 13.66
N ALA A 122 -4.87 10.17 14.61
CA ALA A 122 -3.42 10.33 14.49
C ALA A 122 -2.84 9.66 13.22
N LYS A 123 -3.53 8.66 12.65
CA LYS A 123 -3.16 8.00 11.39
C LYS A 123 -3.18 8.95 10.20
N ASP A 124 -3.96 10.03 10.26
CA ASP A 124 -4.06 11.00 9.16
C ASP A 124 -2.75 11.77 8.95
N LEU A 125 -1.91 11.86 9.99
CA LEU A 125 -0.56 12.43 9.90
C LEU A 125 0.39 11.57 9.06
N LEU A 126 0.15 10.24 9.00
CA LEU A 126 0.95 9.27 8.25
C LEU A 126 0.56 9.23 6.77
N CYS A 127 0.79 10.33 6.05
CA CYS A 127 0.58 10.42 4.60
C CYS A 127 1.89 10.33 3.81
N PRO A 128 1.85 9.94 2.51
CA PRO A 128 3.04 9.86 1.67
C PRO A 128 3.73 11.23 1.54
N GLN A 129 4.98 11.33 1.98
CA GLN A 129 5.78 12.56 2.01
C GLN A 129 7.27 12.25 2.04
N ALA A 130 8.11 13.28 1.97
CA ALA A 130 9.55 13.12 2.06
C ALA A 130 9.96 12.35 3.32
N GLU A 131 10.99 11.51 3.22
CA GLU A 131 11.43 10.62 4.30
C GLU A 131 11.73 11.37 5.61
N GLN A 132 12.38 12.54 5.52
CA GLN A 132 12.74 13.35 6.68
C GLN A 132 11.49 13.88 7.42
N SER A 133 10.53 14.43 6.70
CA SER A 133 9.28 14.94 7.30
C SER A 133 8.45 13.79 7.87
N LEU A 134 8.39 12.64 7.19
CA LEU A 134 7.69 11.46 7.70
C LEU A 134 8.35 10.92 8.98
N LYS A 135 9.68 10.89 9.05
CA LYS A 135 10.41 10.50 10.26
C LYS A 135 10.05 11.39 11.45
N ARG A 136 9.99 12.72 11.28
CA ARG A 136 9.56 13.63 12.36
C ARG A 136 8.14 13.36 12.84
N VAL A 137 7.21 13.07 11.92
CA VAL A 137 5.85 12.67 12.28
C VAL A 137 5.86 11.38 13.10
N VAL A 138 6.65 10.39 12.70
CA VAL A 138 6.74 9.12 13.40
C VAL A 138 7.42 9.26 14.76
N ASP A 139 8.52 10.02 14.85
CA ASP A 139 9.22 10.32 16.11
C ASP A 139 8.27 11.01 17.10
N PHE A 140 7.41 11.91 16.62
CA PHE A 140 6.35 12.51 17.41
C PHE A 140 5.33 11.47 17.89
N LEU A 141 4.81 10.61 17.01
CA LEU A 141 3.81 9.60 17.38
C LEU A 141 4.36 8.56 18.39
N VAL A 142 5.59 8.09 18.16
CA VAL A 142 6.26 7.08 18.99
C VAL A 142 6.87 7.69 20.26
N SER A 143 6.88 9.01 20.39
CA SER A 143 7.29 9.69 21.62
C SER A 143 6.54 9.14 22.84
N GLY A 144 7.20 9.11 24.00
CA GLY A 144 6.65 8.49 25.20
C GLY A 144 6.63 6.95 25.18
N GLY A 145 7.26 6.30 24.19
CA GLY A 145 7.37 4.84 24.11
C GLY A 145 6.15 4.15 23.50
N ARG A 146 5.36 4.88 22.72
CA ARG A 146 4.13 4.37 22.10
C ARG A 146 4.40 3.55 20.83
N SER A 147 3.57 2.56 20.59
CA SER A 147 3.58 1.70 19.42
C SER A 147 2.60 2.20 18.36
N LEU A 148 3.05 2.36 17.12
CA LEU A 148 2.18 2.71 15.99
C LEU A 148 1.02 1.70 15.84
N SER A 149 1.30 0.42 16.02
CA SER A 149 0.30 -0.63 15.84
C SER A 149 -0.61 -0.80 17.04
N GLU A 150 -0.10 -0.78 18.27
CA GLU A 150 -0.92 -1.05 19.47
C GLU A 150 -1.70 0.18 19.93
N ASP A 151 -1.04 1.34 20.02
CA ASP A 151 -1.67 2.56 20.58
C ASP A 151 -2.55 3.27 19.56
N TYR A 152 -2.09 3.32 18.30
CA TYR A 152 -2.83 4.02 17.25
C TYR A 152 -3.60 3.07 16.34
N GLY A 153 -3.35 1.75 16.36
CA GLY A 153 -4.00 0.83 15.43
C GLY A 153 -3.56 1.03 13.98
N VAL A 154 -2.31 1.50 13.76
CA VAL A 154 -1.72 1.61 12.43
C VAL A 154 -1.45 0.20 11.90
N THR A 155 -2.06 -0.10 10.77
CA THR A 155 -1.82 -1.33 10.02
C THR A 155 -1.19 -1.00 8.68
N ILE A 156 -0.55 -2.00 8.09
CA ILE A 156 0.03 -1.89 6.76
C ILE A 156 -1.02 -1.49 5.69
N PHE A 157 -2.30 -1.80 5.92
CA PHE A 157 -3.41 -1.44 5.04
C PHE A 157 -3.70 0.06 4.99
N LEU A 158 -3.11 0.87 5.87
CA LEU A 158 -3.15 2.33 5.77
C LEU A 158 -2.67 2.79 4.38
N THR A 159 -1.67 2.12 3.80
CA THR A 159 -1.09 2.51 2.51
C THR A 159 -2.09 2.38 1.35
N ASN A 160 -3.13 1.55 1.47
CA ASN A 160 -4.17 1.42 0.44
C ASN A 160 -4.98 2.70 0.27
N LYS A 161 -5.19 3.47 1.36
CA LYS A 161 -5.93 4.75 1.30
C LYS A 161 -5.31 5.70 0.28
N PHE A 162 -4.00 5.64 0.11
CA PHE A 162 -3.24 6.56 -0.73
C PHE A 162 -3.00 6.04 -2.14
N HIS A 163 -3.40 4.80 -2.44
CA HIS A 163 -3.13 4.18 -3.72
C HIS A 163 -4.06 4.68 -4.83
N ASN A 164 -5.36 4.78 -4.56
CA ASN A 164 -6.37 5.15 -5.56
C ASN A 164 -6.25 6.62 -6.04
N SER A 165 -5.39 7.41 -5.39
CA SER A 165 -5.25 8.84 -5.65
C SER A 165 -4.13 9.19 -6.63
N SER A 166 -3.30 8.25 -7.07
CA SER A 166 -2.11 8.60 -7.87
C SER A 166 -1.78 7.70 -9.06
N LEU A 167 -1.68 8.34 -10.23
CA LEU A 167 -1.22 7.78 -11.50
C LEU A 167 0.25 8.15 -11.83
N HIS A 168 0.98 8.85 -10.95
CA HIS A 168 2.31 9.40 -11.25
C HIS A 168 3.47 8.64 -10.59
N SER A 169 4.65 8.67 -11.23
CA SER A 169 5.86 7.95 -10.80
C SER A 169 6.35 8.36 -9.41
N ASN A 170 6.30 9.65 -9.07
CA ASN A 170 6.86 10.15 -7.81
C ASN A 170 6.02 9.75 -6.60
N ASP A 171 4.71 9.56 -6.78
CA ASP A 171 3.85 9.09 -5.68
C ASP A 171 4.11 7.62 -5.36
N ARG A 172 4.62 6.82 -6.31
CA ARG A 172 5.08 5.45 -6.02
C ARG A 172 6.29 5.45 -5.10
N GLU A 173 7.21 6.39 -5.29
CA GLU A 173 8.39 6.55 -4.42
C GLU A 173 7.97 6.98 -3.01
N LEU A 174 7.07 7.96 -2.89
CA LEU A 174 6.54 8.39 -1.59
C LEU A 174 5.75 7.27 -0.88
N GLN A 175 4.98 6.47 -1.62
CA GLN A 175 4.31 5.29 -1.07
C GLN A 175 5.30 4.24 -0.59
N ARG A 176 6.40 4.02 -1.33
CA ARG A 176 7.49 3.14 -0.90
C ARG A 176 8.15 3.67 0.38
N THR A 177 8.43 4.97 0.46
CA THR A 177 8.99 5.60 1.66
C THR A 177 8.07 5.43 2.86
N LEU A 178 6.77 5.67 2.68
CA LEU A 178 5.76 5.44 3.72
C LEU A 178 5.80 3.99 4.19
N LEU A 179 5.78 3.03 3.26
CA LEU A 179 5.85 1.61 3.57
C LEU A 179 7.09 1.25 4.38
N GLN A 180 8.27 1.69 3.93
CA GLN A 180 9.54 1.39 4.58
C GLN A 180 9.61 1.97 6.01
N VAL A 181 9.15 3.21 6.20
CA VAL A 181 9.14 3.84 7.51
C VAL A 181 8.17 3.13 8.46
N LEU A 182 6.98 2.73 7.99
CA LEU A 182 6.01 2.00 8.83
C LEU A 182 6.58 0.65 9.28
N VAL A 183 7.16 -0.13 8.38
CA VAL A 183 7.75 -1.43 8.70
C VAL A 183 8.96 -1.28 9.64
N ALA A 184 9.80 -0.28 9.42
CA ALA A 184 10.93 0.02 10.31
C ALA A 184 10.50 0.39 11.74
N ASN A 185 9.25 0.85 11.93
CA ASN A 185 8.66 1.20 13.21
C ASN A 185 7.68 0.14 13.74
N GLY A 186 7.87 -1.13 13.34
CA GLY A 186 7.20 -2.27 13.95
C GLY A 186 5.80 -2.58 13.39
N VAL A 187 5.36 -1.90 12.34
CA VAL A 187 4.10 -2.27 11.65
C VAL A 187 4.30 -3.58 10.90
N ASP A 188 3.49 -4.60 11.23
CA ASP A 188 3.60 -5.92 10.60
C ASP A 188 3.19 -5.90 9.11
N ILE A 189 4.18 -6.13 8.24
CA ILE A 189 4.03 -6.26 6.78
C ILE A 189 3.13 -7.43 6.38
N ASN A 190 3.05 -8.45 7.24
CA ASN A 190 2.27 -9.67 7.03
C ASN A 190 0.94 -9.66 7.78
N ALA A 191 0.52 -8.50 8.30
CA ALA A 191 -0.79 -8.34 8.91
C ALA A 191 -1.89 -8.78 7.93
N ARG A 192 -2.90 -9.46 8.47
CA ARG A 192 -3.99 -10.06 7.71
C ARG A 192 -5.25 -9.20 7.84
N ASP A 193 -5.96 -9.01 6.73
CA ASP A 193 -7.29 -8.40 6.74
C ASP A 193 -8.35 -9.38 7.27
N HIS A 194 -9.61 -8.96 7.26
CA HIS A 194 -10.76 -9.77 7.69
C HIS A 194 -10.99 -11.04 6.84
N LEU A 195 -10.38 -11.13 5.65
CA LEU A 195 -10.40 -12.32 4.79
C LEU A 195 -9.14 -13.17 4.97
N GLY A 196 -8.27 -12.83 5.92
CA GLY A 196 -7.02 -13.52 6.16
C GLY A 196 -5.91 -13.17 5.16
N ARG A 197 -6.09 -12.13 4.34
CA ARG A 197 -5.19 -11.77 3.24
C ARG A 197 -4.16 -10.75 3.67
N THR A 198 -2.95 -10.84 3.15
CA THR A 198 -1.90 -9.83 3.32
C THR A 198 -1.97 -8.75 2.23
N MET A 199 -1.15 -7.70 2.33
CA MET A 199 -1.09 -6.64 1.31
C MET A 199 -0.76 -7.12 -0.09
N LEU A 200 -0.04 -8.24 -0.25
CA LEU A 200 0.29 -8.79 -1.57
C LEU A 200 -0.94 -9.23 -2.39
N TRP A 201 -2.06 -9.47 -1.72
CA TRP A 201 -3.32 -9.86 -2.36
C TRP A 201 -4.03 -8.69 -3.04
N GLN A 202 -3.73 -7.46 -2.62
CA GLN A 202 -4.38 -6.28 -3.16
C GLN A 202 -3.94 -6.05 -4.62
N ASP A 203 -4.89 -5.66 -5.47
CA ASP A 203 -4.66 -5.47 -6.91
C ASP A 203 -3.70 -4.32 -7.21
N THR A 204 -3.72 -3.35 -6.30
CA THR A 204 -3.14 -2.02 -6.38
C THR A 204 -1.69 -1.93 -5.91
N ALA A 205 -1.22 -2.85 -5.08
CA ALA A 205 0.07 -2.75 -4.41
C ALA A 205 1.30 -2.78 -5.37
N PRO A 206 2.31 -1.89 -5.24
CA PRO A 206 3.65 -2.10 -5.82
C PRO A 206 4.32 -3.31 -5.13
N ARG A 207 4.11 -4.51 -5.69
CA ARG A 207 4.44 -5.80 -5.05
C ARG A 207 5.91 -5.90 -4.67
N HIS A 208 6.78 -5.40 -5.55
CA HIS A 208 8.22 -5.30 -5.30
C HIS A 208 8.55 -4.59 -3.99
N SER A 209 7.89 -3.48 -3.68
CA SER A 209 8.18 -2.75 -2.45
C SER A 209 7.74 -3.50 -1.20
N PHE A 210 6.64 -4.26 -1.26
CA PHE A 210 6.23 -5.12 -0.15
C PHE A 210 7.21 -6.28 0.03
N LEU A 211 7.65 -6.91 -1.06
CA LEU A 211 8.62 -8.00 -1.02
C LEU A 211 10.00 -7.53 -0.52
N ASP A 212 10.46 -6.34 -0.94
CA ASP A 212 11.67 -5.69 -0.42
C ASP A 212 11.59 -5.46 1.10
N CYS A 213 10.38 -5.22 1.63
CA CYS A 213 10.12 -5.04 3.05
C CYS A 213 9.84 -6.37 3.80
N GLY A 214 10.06 -7.53 3.17
CA GLY A 214 9.90 -8.83 3.81
C GLY A 214 8.47 -9.38 3.82
N ALA A 215 7.59 -8.93 2.91
CA ALA A 215 6.27 -9.51 2.76
C ALA A 215 6.35 -10.98 2.33
N ARG A 216 5.59 -11.83 3.02
CA ARG A 216 5.52 -13.27 2.79
C ARG A 216 4.48 -13.63 1.74
N VAL A 217 4.89 -14.46 0.77
CA VAL A 217 4.03 -14.97 -0.30
C VAL A 217 3.31 -16.27 0.04
N ASP A 218 3.71 -16.95 1.11
CA ASP A 218 3.18 -18.24 1.56
C ASP A 218 2.02 -18.11 2.57
N VAL A 219 1.60 -16.88 2.90
CA VAL A 219 0.50 -16.65 3.85
C VAL A 219 -0.83 -17.09 3.24
N LEU A 220 -1.58 -17.90 4.00
CA LEU A 220 -2.88 -18.41 3.61
C LEU A 220 -4.00 -17.43 3.96
N ASP A 221 -4.94 -17.22 3.03
CA ASP A 221 -6.22 -16.55 3.32
C ASP A 221 -7.16 -17.46 4.12
N ASN A 222 -8.36 -16.96 4.44
CA ASN A 222 -9.36 -17.76 5.17
C ASN A 222 -9.93 -18.93 4.35
N ASN A 223 -9.72 -18.95 3.04
CA ASN A 223 -10.02 -20.11 2.18
C ASN A 223 -8.84 -21.10 2.14
N GLY A 224 -7.75 -20.80 2.83
CA GLY A 224 -6.54 -21.60 2.88
C GLY A 224 -5.67 -21.51 1.63
N ASN A 225 -5.84 -20.48 0.80
CA ASN A 225 -5.07 -20.26 -0.43
C ASN A 225 -3.91 -19.29 -0.19
N THR A 226 -2.76 -19.49 -0.86
CA THR A 226 -1.73 -18.44 -0.96
C THR A 226 -2.11 -17.40 -2.04
N VAL A 227 -1.32 -16.32 -2.15
CA VAL A 227 -1.55 -15.29 -3.19
C VAL A 227 -1.55 -15.87 -4.60
N LEU A 228 -0.67 -16.84 -4.89
CA LEU A 228 -0.61 -17.49 -6.22
C LEU A 228 -1.85 -18.35 -6.49
N HIS A 229 -2.31 -19.12 -5.49
CA HIS A 229 -3.54 -19.90 -5.63
C HIS A 229 -4.74 -19.00 -5.93
N HIS A 230 -4.85 -17.86 -5.24
CA HIS A 230 -5.92 -16.91 -5.48
C HIS A 230 -5.88 -16.34 -6.89
N LEU A 231 -4.72 -15.87 -7.35
CA LEU A 231 -4.54 -15.34 -8.70
C LEU A 231 -4.96 -16.37 -9.76
N VAL A 232 -4.50 -17.62 -9.63
CA VAL A 232 -4.86 -18.70 -10.56
C VAL A 232 -6.35 -19.05 -10.47
N SER A 233 -6.94 -19.07 -9.28
CA SER A 233 -8.37 -19.39 -9.10
C SER A 233 -9.28 -18.38 -9.78
N GLN A 234 -8.87 -17.11 -9.87
CA GLN A 234 -9.61 -16.07 -10.59
C GLN A 234 -9.72 -16.38 -12.09
N ALA A 235 -8.76 -17.11 -12.68
CA ALA A 235 -8.79 -17.49 -14.10
C ALA A 235 -9.86 -18.52 -14.46
N ARG A 236 -10.59 -19.07 -13.45
CA ARG A 236 -11.75 -19.93 -13.68
C ARG A 236 -13.01 -19.14 -14.04
N TYR A 237 -13.02 -17.85 -13.75
CA TYR A 237 -14.14 -16.97 -14.04
C TYR A 237 -13.89 -16.20 -15.35
N PRO A 238 -14.91 -15.96 -16.19
CA PRO A 238 -14.73 -15.16 -17.40
C PRO A 238 -14.22 -13.76 -17.08
N GLY A 239 -13.11 -13.35 -17.69
CA GLY A 239 -12.57 -12.01 -17.51
C GLY A 239 -11.22 -11.77 -18.19
N PRO A 240 -10.66 -10.56 -18.11
CA PRO A 240 -9.37 -10.23 -18.69
C PRO A 240 -8.22 -10.86 -17.88
N HIS A 241 -7.84 -12.10 -18.21
CA HIS A 241 -6.76 -12.83 -17.52
C HIS A 241 -5.36 -12.23 -17.71
N ASN A 242 -5.18 -11.29 -18.64
CA ASN A 242 -3.90 -10.62 -18.89
C ASN A 242 -3.39 -9.86 -17.67
N LEU A 243 -4.29 -9.22 -16.90
CA LEU A 243 -3.90 -8.52 -15.68
C LEU A 243 -3.42 -9.50 -14.60
N ILE A 244 -4.10 -10.63 -14.44
CA ILE A 244 -3.72 -11.69 -13.51
C ILE A 244 -2.33 -12.25 -13.88
N LYS A 245 -2.12 -12.55 -15.18
CA LYS A 245 -0.83 -13.01 -15.71
C LYS A 245 0.27 -11.98 -15.44
N ALA A 246 0.01 -10.70 -15.67
CA ALA A 246 0.96 -9.61 -15.37
C ALA A 246 1.33 -9.55 -13.88
N ARG A 247 0.37 -9.75 -12.97
CA ARG A 247 0.62 -9.79 -11.52
C ARG A 247 1.50 -10.96 -11.10
N ILE A 248 1.25 -12.15 -11.66
CA ILE A 248 2.11 -13.33 -11.43
C ILE A 248 3.52 -13.06 -11.95
N THR A 249 3.65 -12.50 -13.16
CA THR A 249 4.94 -12.11 -13.73
C THR A 249 5.69 -11.10 -12.86
N GLU A 250 5.00 -10.09 -12.33
CA GLU A 250 5.59 -9.09 -11.42
C GLU A 250 6.10 -9.76 -10.13
N LEU A 251 5.31 -10.65 -9.51
CA LEU A 251 5.75 -11.42 -8.35
C LEU A 251 7.02 -12.22 -8.67
N PHE A 252 7.05 -12.92 -9.81
CA PHE A 252 8.19 -13.72 -10.21
C PHE A 252 9.40 -12.92 -10.68
N GLN A 253 9.29 -11.62 -10.95
CA GLN A 253 10.48 -10.79 -11.17
C GLN A 253 11.32 -10.65 -9.89
N HIS A 254 10.68 -10.80 -8.72
CA HIS A 254 11.35 -10.76 -7.42
C HIS A 254 11.72 -12.17 -6.93
N ARG A 255 12.91 -12.33 -6.35
CA ARG A 255 13.40 -13.62 -5.84
C ARG A 255 12.45 -14.23 -4.80
N GLU A 256 12.08 -13.43 -3.80
CA GLU A 256 11.16 -13.86 -2.74
C GLU A 256 9.75 -14.18 -3.27
N GLY A 257 9.37 -13.61 -4.44
CA GLY A 257 8.10 -13.93 -5.08
C GLY A 257 8.03 -15.36 -5.62
N ARG A 258 9.18 -15.98 -5.91
CA ARG A 258 9.28 -17.39 -6.35
C ARG A 258 9.42 -18.38 -5.20
N ALA A 259 9.72 -17.91 -3.98
CA ALA A 259 10.08 -18.76 -2.84
C ALA A 259 8.97 -19.75 -2.45
N ALA A 260 7.71 -19.42 -2.74
CA ALA A 260 6.53 -20.21 -2.38
C ALA A 260 5.73 -20.69 -3.61
N VAL A 261 6.37 -20.85 -4.77
CA VAL A 261 5.69 -21.27 -6.00
C VAL A 261 4.98 -22.62 -5.85
N ASP A 262 5.60 -23.56 -5.13
CA ASP A 262 5.07 -24.88 -4.81
C ASP A 262 4.50 -24.98 -3.39
N ALA A 263 4.22 -23.85 -2.74
CA ALA A 263 3.52 -23.87 -1.46
C ALA A 263 2.15 -24.53 -1.62
N LEU A 264 1.73 -25.29 -0.61
CA LEU A 264 0.45 -25.98 -0.61
C LEU A 264 -0.63 -25.11 0.00
N ASN A 265 -1.81 -25.10 -0.61
CA ASN A 265 -3.02 -24.59 0.03
C ASN A 265 -3.56 -25.58 1.09
N SER A 266 -4.62 -25.21 1.79
CA SER A 266 -5.28 -26.06 2.80
C SER A 266 -5.79 -27.40 2.24
N GLY A 267 -6.04 -27.48 0.93
CA GLY A 267 -6.42 -28.71 0.22
C GLY A 267 -5.23 -29.56 -0.24
N GLY A 268 -4.00 -29.15 0.04
CA GLY A 268 -2.79 -29.85 -0.39
C GLY A 268 -2.42 -29.63 -1.86
N PHE A 269 -3.00 -28.63 -2.53
CA PHE A 269 -2.72 -28.32 -3.93
C PHE A 269 -1.67 -27.22 -4.03
N THR A 270 -0.85 -27.24 -5.09
CA THR A 270 -0.03 -26.09 -5.51
C THR A 270 -0.84 -25.19 -6.44
N ALA A 271 -0.33 -23.97 -6.69
CA ALA A 271 -0.94 -23.09 -7.68
C ALA A 271 -0.91 -23.73 -9.09
N LEU A 272 0.10 -24.56 -9.38
CA LEU A 272 0.20 -25.29 -10.64
C LEU A 272 -0.89 -26.35 -10.78
N HIS A 273 -1.21 -27.09 -9.70
CA HIS A 273 -2.35 -28.01 -9.71
C HIS A 273 -3.65 -27.29 -10.10
N LEU A 274 -3.90 -26.10 -9.54
CA LEU A 274 -5.10 -25.33 -9.89
C LEU A 274 -5.13 -24.87 -11.37
N ALA A 275 -3.97 -24.50 -11.91
CA ALA A 275 -3.80 -24.08 -13.31
C ALA A 275 -3.96 -25.25 -14.29
N MET A 276 -3.57 -26.46 -13.88
CA MET A 276 -3.72 -27.68 -14.67
C MET A 276 -5.18 -28.01 -14.96
N GLY A 277 -6.09 -27.67 -14.05
CA GLY A 277 -7.54 -27.83 -14.26
C GLY A 277 -8.22 -26.68 -15.00
N LEU A 278 -7.50 -25.80 -15.72
CA LEU A 278 -8.10 -24.77 -16.57
C LEU A 278 -8.48 -25.36 -17.94
N ASP A 279 -9.75 -25.21 -18.33
CA ASP A 279 -10.28 -25.78 -19.58
C ASP A 279 -9.73 -25.09 -20.85
N PRO A 280 -9.75 -23.74 -20.95
CA PRO A 280 -9.25 -23.07 -22.14
C PRO A 280 -7.74 -23.31 -22.32
N LEU A 281 -7.36 -23.90 -23.45
CA LEU A 281 -5.96 -24.25 -23.75
C LEU A 281 -5.02 -23.04 -23.65
N TRP A 282 -5.47 -21.86 -24.06
CA TRP A 282 -4.66 -20.63 -23.99
C TRP A 282 -4.38 -20.17 -22.55
N ASP A 283 -5.35 -20.34 -21.64
CA ASP A 283 -5.15 -20.02 -20.23
C ASP A 283 -4.33 -21.09 -19.53
N TRP A 284 -4.59 -22.36 -19.82
CA TRP A 284 -3.73 -23.44 -19.37
C TRP A 284 -2.27 -23.16 -19.75
N MET A 285 -1.97 -22.88 -21.03
CA MET A 285 -0.61 -22.57 -21.47
C MET A 285 -0.04 -21.31 -20.81
N GLY A 286 -0.84 -20.26 -20.70
CA GLY A 286 -0.41 -19.01 -20.10
C GLY A 286 -0.05 -19.16 -18.62
N PHE A 287 -0.93 -19.75 -17.82
CA PHE A 287 -0.72 -19.90 -16.37
C PHE A 287 0.30 -20.99 -16.04
N THR A 288 0.21 -22.18 -16.65
CA THR A 288 1.20 -23.24 -16.42
C THR A 288 2.59 -22.82 -16.89
N GLY A 289 2.70 -22.15 -18.04
CA GLY A 289 3.96 -21.63 -18.54
C GLY A 289 4.59 -20.59 -17.61
N LEU A 290 3.78 -19.68 -17.04
CA LEU A 290 4.27 -18.71 -16.05
C LEU A 290 4.74 -19.38 -14.76
N LEU A 291 3.96 -20.33 -14.23
CA LEU A 291 4.31 -21.03 -12.99
C LEU A 291 5.56 -21.89 -13.15
N ILE A 292 5.67 -22.66 -14.24
CA ILE A 292 6.87 -23.45 -14.57
C ILE A 292 8.07 -22.52 -14.79
N GLY A 293 7.89 -21.39 -15.50
CA GLY A 293 8.94 -20.38 -15.65
C GLY A 293 9.35 -19.70 -14.34
N GLY A 294 8.43 -19.65 -13.36
CA GLY A 294 8.67 -19.23 -11.98
C GLY A 294 9.37 -20.27 -11.11
N GLY A 295 9.53 -21.51 -11.60
CA GLY A 295 10.22 -22.61 -10.92
C GLY A 295 9.30 -23.69 -10.34
N ALA A 296 8.01 -23.71 -10.69
CA ALA A 296 7.08 -24.73 -10.19
C ALA A 296 7.45 -26.14 -10.66
N ASP A 297 7.40 -27.13 -9.76
CA ASP A 297 7.60 -28.53 -10.13
C ASP A 297 6.34 -29.13 -10.78
N VAL A 298 6.47 -29.41 -12.09
CA VAL A 298 5.39 -29.98 -12.91
C VAL A 298 5.09 -31.45 -12.60
N ASN A 299 5.98 -32.16 -11.89
CA ASN A 299 5.83 -33.59 -11.66
C ASN A 299 5.19 -33.92 -10.30
N LEU A 300 4.82 -32.90 -9.51
CA LEU A 300 4.10 -33.12 -8.26
C LEU A 300 2.75 -33.79 -8.56
N PRO A 301 2.41 -34.89 -7.87
CA PRO A 301 1.14 -35.58 -8.11
C PRO A 301 -0.02 -34.77 -7.54
N ILE A 302 -1.13 -34.71 -8.28
CA ILE A 302 -2.37 -34.09 -7.79
C ILE A 302 -2.94 -34.97 -6.67
N PRO A 303 -3.16 -34.44 -5.45
CA PRO A 303 -3.78 -35.20 -4.37
C PRO A 303 -5.09 -35.88 -4.77
N GLN A 304 -5.31 -37.11 -4.29
CA GLN A 304 -6.55 -37.84 -4.52
C GLN A 304 -7.75 -37.08 -3.97
N GLY A 305 -8.87 -37.12 -4.69
CA GLY A 305 -10.13 -36.48 -4.27
C GLY A 305 -10.91 -35.88 -5.42
N VAL A 306 -11.98 -35.15 -5.07
CA VAL A 306 -12.96 -34.60 -6.03
C VAL A 306 -12.29 -33.77 -7.13
N TYR A 307 -11.28 -32.98 -6.78
CA TYR A 307 -10.55 -32.16 -7.74
C TYR A 307 -9.78 -33.01 -8.76
N ARG A 308 -9.11 -34.09 -8.32
CA ARG A 308 -8.40 -35.00 -9.22
C ARG A 308 -9.37 -35.66 -10.21
N ASP A 309 -10.54 -36.07 -9.74
CA ASP A 309 -11.58 -36.67 -10.58
C ASP A 309 -12.11 -35.67 -11.62
N GLU A 310 -12.33 -34.41 -11.23
CA GLU A 310 -12.73 -33.33 -12.14
C GLU A 310 -11.68 -33.12 -13.23
N VAL A 311 -10.42 -33.01 -12.85
CA VAL A 311 -9.29 -32.85 -13.77
C VAL A 311 -9.13 -34.07 -14.69
N GLY A 312 -9.37 -35.28 -14.19
CA GLY A 312 -9.40 -36.50 -14.99
C GLY A 312 -10.50 -36.49 -16.07
N ARG A 313 -11.72 -36.03 -15.72
CA ARG A 313 -12.81 -35.86 -16.69
C ARG A 313 -12.47 -34.81 -17.76
N LEU A 314 -11.83 -33.71 -17.36
CA LEU A 314 -11.33 -32.70 -18.31
C LEU A 314 -10.27 -33.28 -19.25
N CYS A 315 -9.34 -34.09 -18.74
CA CYS A 315 -8.32 -34.76 -19.55
C CYS A 315 -8.98 -35.66 -20.62
N ALA A 316 -9.94 -36.50 -20.23
CA ALA A 316 -10.69 -37.34 -21.16
C ALA A 316 -11.47 -36.51 -22.20
N LYS A 317 -12.09 -35.40 -21.78
CA LYS A 317 -12.73 -34.44 -22.71
C LYS A 317 -11.71 -33.92 -23.73
N TRP A 318 -10.56 -33.43 -23.27
CA TRP A 318 -9.53 -32.87 -24.16
C TRP A 318 -8.99 -33.87 -25.17
N GLU A 319 -8.87 -35.15 -24.81
CA GLU A 319 -8.49 -36.23 -25.72
C GLU A 319 -9.49 -36.38 -26.88
N THR A 320 -10.79 -36.27 -26.61
CA THR A 320 -11.81 -36.33 -27.68
C THR A 320 -11.82 -35.09 -28.57
N GLU A 321 -11.36 -33.94 -28.05
CA GLU A 321 -11.40 -32.66 -28.76
C GLU A 321 -10.09 -32.34 -29.49
N VAL A 322 -9.00 -33.08 -29.22
CA VAL A 322 -7.65 -32.83 -29.77
C VAL A 322 -7.63 -32.78 -31.31
N GLY A 323 -8.47 -33.61 -31.94
CA GLY A 323 -8.61 -33.69 -33.39
C GLY A 323 -9.23 -32.42 -34.03
N ARG A 324 -9.93 -31.58 -33.26
CA ARG A 324 -10.58 -30.36 -33.75
C ARG A 324 -9.61 -29.20 -33.96
N PHE A 325 -8.43 -29.26 -33.36
CA PHE A 325 -7.41 -28.22 -33.49
C PHE A 325 -6.65 -28.32 -34.82
N ASP A 326 -6.17 -27.17 -35.29
CA ASP A 326 -5.20 -27.11 -36.39
C ASP A 326 -3.87 -27.77 -36.00
N ILE A 327 -2.96 -27.92 -36.96
CA ILE A 327 -1.69 -28.65 -36.78
C ILE A 327 -0.84 -28.06 -35.63
N LEU A 328 -0.81 -26.75 -35.47
CA LEU A 328 0.01 -26.09 -34.44
C LEU A 328 -0.60 -26.28 -33.05
N MET A 329 -1.90 -26.01 -32.93
CA MET A 329 -2.64 -26.10 -31.68
C MET A 329 -2.81 -27.55 -31.22
N ARG A 330 -2.88 -28.51 -32.15
CA ARG A 330 -2.94 -29.94 -31.85
C ARG A 330 -1.70 -30.41 -31.09
N LYS A 331 -0.50 -30.06 -31.54
CA LYS A 331 0.76 -30.42 -30.83
C LYS A 331 0.80 -29.89 -29.40
N LEU A 332 0.29 -28.67 -29.18
CA LEU A 332 0.21 -28.06 -27.85
C LEU A 332 -0.83 -28.75 -26.97
N ALA A 333 -1.99 -29.10 -27.55
CA ALA A 333 -3.05 -29.84 -26.87
C ALA A 333 -2.60 -31.26 -26.48
N GLU A 334 -1.89 -31.97 -27.36
CA GLU A 334 -1.28 -33.28 -27.08
C GLU A 334 -0.27 -33.18 -25.94
N LYS A 335 0.61 -32.16 -25.95
CA LYS A 335 1.56 -31.92 -24.86
C LYS A 335 0.87 -31.66 -23.52
N ARG A 336 -0.24 -30.92 -23.53
CA ARG A 336 -1.09 -30.75 -22.34
C ARG A 336 -1.58 -32.10 -21.84
N ILE A 337 -2.22 -32.89 -22.69
CA ILE A 337 -2.76 -34.22 -22.33
C ILE A 337 -1.67 -35.12 -21.74
N GLU A 338 -0.51 -35.20 -22.38
CA GLU A 338 0.62 -36.00 -21.90
C GLU A 338 1.10 -35.57 -20.51
N THR A 339 1.22 -34.26 -20.29
CA THR A 339 1.59 -33.70 -18.97
C THR A 339 0.56 -34.11 -17.92
N MET A 340 -0.73 -34.04 -18.26
CA MET A 340 -1.82 -34.38 -17.36
C MET A 340 -1.88 -35.86 -17.04
N ARG A 341 -1.68 -36.75 -18.03
CA ARG A 341 -1.60 -38.20 -17.82
C ARG A 341 -0.50 -38.56 -16.82
N ARG A 342 0.68 -37.95 -16.97
CA ARG A 342 1.80 -38.14 -16.06
C ARG A 342 1.46 -37.74 -14.62
N VAL A 343 0.91 -36.54 -14.43
CA VAL A 343 0.60 -36.00 -13.09
C VAL A 343 -0.58 -36.72 -12.42
N LEU A 344 -1.51 -37.25 -13.22
CA LEU A 344 -2.61 -38.08 -12.76
C LEU A 344 -2.22 -39.57 -12.63
N GLU A 345 -0.96 -39.93 -12.91
CA GLU A 345 -0.45 -41.31 -12.90
C GLU A 345 -1.33 -42.28 -13.72
N ILE A 346 -1.97 -41.77 -14.77
CA ILE A 346 -2.79 -42.56 -15.68
C ILE A 346 -1.84 -43.28 -16.62
N SER A 347 -1.82 -44.61 -16.55
CA SER A 347 -1.01 -45.43 -17.46
C SER A 347 -1.40 -45.13 -18.92
N PRO A 348 -0.45 -45.11 -19.87
CA PRO A 348 -0.78 -44.90 -21.28
C PRO A 348 -1.77 -45.98 -21.70
N THR A 349 -2.91 -45.55 -22.26
CA THR A 349 -3.81 -46.46 -22.97
C THR A 349 -3.00 -47.09 -24.09
N VAL A 350 -2.63 -48.36 -23.89
CA VAL A 350 -2.04 -49.21 -24.92
C VAL A 350 -3.09 -49.28 -26.04
N GLU A 351 -2.78 -48.64 -27.18
CA GLU A 351 -3.59 -48.72 -28.40
C GLU A 351 -3.66 -50.15 -28.94
#